data_AF-A0A263NMW1-F1
#
_entry.id   AF-A0A263NMW1-F1
#
_cell.length_a   1.000
_cell.length_b   1.000
_cell.length_c   1.000
_cell.angle_alpha   90.00
_cell.angle_beta   90.00
_cell.angle_gamma   90.00
#
_symmetry.space_group_name_H-M   'P 1'
#
loop_
_entity.id
_entity.type
_entity.pdbx_description
1 polymer ?
#
loop_
_entity_poly.entity_id
_entity_poly.type
_entity_poly.pdbx_seq_one_letter_code
_entity_poly.pdbx_strand_id
1 'polypeptide(L)' 'MAIVETYKGYQIEEGLTGGRYDSNNNLVDQVKAYTTISPTGKRNSITKDTLASAKKYIDDTISPPPPPAGRPF' A
#
# COMPACT_ATOMS: atom_id res chain seq x y z
N MET A 1 -11.43 -6.59 1.06
CA MET A 1 -10.46 -5.89 1.93
C MET A 1 -11.25 -4.97 2.85
N ALA A 2 -10.81 -4.79 4.09
CA ALA A 2 -11.50 -3.96 5.09
C ALA A 2 -10.68 -2.70 5.39
N ILE A 3 -11.33 -1.55 5.55
CA ILE A 3 -10.65 -0.30 5.91
C ILE A 3 -10.14 -0.44 7.34
N VAL A 4 -8.84 -0.26 7.53
CA VAL A 4 -8.19 -0.33 8.84
C VAL A 4 -7.94 1.06 9.39
N GLU A 5 -7.54 2.00 8.53
CA GLU A 5 -7.13 3.32 8.94
C GLU A 5 -7.22 4.34 7.80
N THR A 6 -7.43 5.61 8.14
CA THR A 6 -7.29 6.74 7.21
C THR A 6 -6.09 7.57 7.65
N TYR A 7 -5.09 7.74 6.78
CA TYR A 7 -3.84 8.46 7.06
C TYR A 7 -3.59 9.54 6.01
N LYS A 8 -3.49 10.81 6.43
CA LYS A 8 -3.26 11.98 5.54
C LYS A 8 -4.21 12.06 4.34
N GLY A 9 -5.47 11.67 4.52
CA GLY A 9 -6.49 11.64 3.45
C GLY A 9 -6.44 10.39 2.57
N TYR A 10 -5.48 9.49 2.76
CA TYR A 10 -5.44 8.18 2.12
C TYR A 10 -6.16 7.16 3.00
N GLN A 11 -6.92 6.25 2.39
CA GLN A 11 -7.49 5.11 3.10
C GLN A 11 -6.57 3.90 2.98
N ILE A 12 -6.35 3.19 4.08
CA ILE A 12 -5.56 1.97 4.14
C ILE A 12 -6.52 0.81 4.37
N GLU A 13 -6.60 -0.10 3.40
CA GLU A 13 -7.38 -1.33 3.50
C GLU A 13 -6.46 -2.52 3.79
N GLU A 14 -6.83 -3.39 4.74
CA GLU A 14 -6.18 -4.68 4.97
C GLU A 14 -6.96 -5.79 4.28
N GLY A 15 -6.23 -6.71 3.66
CA GLY A 15 -6.77 -7.93 3.12
C GLY A 15 -5.72 -9.01 3.01
N LEU A 16 -6.15 -10.17 2.52
CA LEU A 16 -5.26 -11.25 2.16
C LEU A 16 -4.96 -11.17 0.66
N THR A 17 -3.70 -11.35 0.28
CA THR A 17 -3.27 -11.39 -1.12
C THR A 17 -2.38 -12.60 -1.39
N GLY A 18 -2.28 -12.96 -2.67
CA GLY A 18 -1.53 -14.12 -3.13
C GLY A 18 -2.09 -15.43 -2.60
N GLY A 19 -1.17 -16.34 -2.28
CA GLY A 19 -1.46 -17.73 -1.91
C GLY A 19 -1.21 -18.70 -3.05
N ARG A 20 -1.25 -19.98 -2.70
CA ARG A 20 -1.19 -21.10 -3.65
C ARG A 20 -2.29 -22.08 -3.33
N TYR A 21 -2.72 -22.84 -4.33
CA TYR A 21 -3.65 -23.95 -4.11
C TYR A 21 -2.87 -25.17 -3.62
N ASP A 22 -3.34 -25.77 -2.52
CA ASP A 22 -2.84 -27.06 -2.05
C ASP A 22 -3.40 -28.21 -2.91
N SER A 23 -2.97 -29.45 -2.63
CA SER A 23 -3.44 -30.65 -3.35
C SER A 23 -4.94 -30.95 -3.15
N ASN A 24 -5.59 -30.32 -2.17
CA ASN A 24 -7.02 -30.42 -1.89
C ASN A 24 -7.82 -29.25 -2.50
N ASN A 25 -7.18 -28.44 -3.36
CA ASN A 25 -7.76 -27.27 -4.01
C ASN A 25 -8.19 -26.17 -3.02
N ASN A 26 -7.58 -26.13 -1.83
CA ASN A 26 -7.74 -25.03 -0.88
C ASN A 26 -6.71 -23.94 -1.17
N LEU A 27 -7.14 -22.69 -1.14
CA LEU A 27 -6.24 -21.55 -1.21
C LEU A 27 -5.53 -21.37 0.14
N VAL A 28 -4.24 -21.63 0.18
CA VAL A 28 -3.38 -21.58 1.37
C VAL A 28 -2.23 -20.58 1.18
N ASP A 29 -1.48 -20.32 2.26
CA ASP A 29 -0.31 -19.42 2.26
C ASP A 29 -0.63 -18.00 1.79
N GLN A 30 -1.85 -17.53 2.01
CA GLN A 30 -2.18 -16.14 1.79
C GLN A 30 -1.46 -15.26 2.80
N VAL A 31 -0.96 -14.12 2.34
CA VAL A 31 -0.27 -13.16 3.21
C VAL A 31 -1.12 -11.93 3.43
N LYS A 32 -0.96 -11.32 4.60
CA LYS A 32 -1.59 -10.02 4.89
C LYS A 32 -1.00 -8.96 3.98
N ALA A 33 -1.88 -8.08 3.52
CA ALA A 33 -1.60 -7.09 2.52
C ALA A 33 -2.35 -5.81 2.86
N TYR A 34 -1.66 -4.68 2.71
CA TYR A 34 -2.20 -3.34 2.93
C TYR A 34 -2.21 -2.58 1.62
N THR A 35 -3.40 -2.10 1.23
CA THR A 35 -3.63 -1.33 0.01
C THR A 35 -3.93 0.11 0.39
N THR A 36 -3.24 1.06 -0.22
CA THR A 36 -3.49 2.49 -0.01
C THR A 36 -4.34 3.05 -1.14
N ILE A 37 -5.41 3.75 -0.78
CA ILE A 37 -6.34 4.42 -1.69
C ILE A 37 -6.13 5.92 -1.53
N SER A 38 -5.87 6.61 -2.63
CA SER A 38 -5.72 8.06 -2.61
C SER A 38 -7.04 8.75 -2.28
N PRO A 39 -7.01 10.00 -1.77
CA PRO A 39 -8.22 10.82 -1.60
C PRO A 39 -8.97 11.06 -2.90
N THR A 40 -8.30 10.94 -4.05
CA THR A 40 -8.91 10.99 -5.39
C THR A 40 -9.60 9.69 -5.82
N GLY A 41 -9.61 8.67 -4.95
CA GLY A 41 -10.23 7.36 -5.20
C GLY A 41 -9.37 6.39 -6.00
N LYS A 42 -8.12 6.75 -6.32
CA LYS A 42 -7.20 5.87 -7.04
C LYS A 42 -6.60 4.85 -6.08
N ARG A 43 -6.90 3.57 -6.29
CA ARG A 43 -6.22 2.49 -5.59
C ARG A 43 -4.80 2.33 -6.13
N ASN A 44 -3.83 2.25 -5.24
CA ASN A 44 -2.48 1.88 -5.65
C ASN A 44 -2.32 0.37 -5.63
N SER A 45 -1.90 -0.19 -6.77
CA SER A 45 -1.67 -1.63 -6.95
C SER A 45 -0.45 -2.17 -6.19
N ILE A 46 0.24 -1.34 -5.42
CA ILE A 46 1.39 -1.76 -4.61
C ILE A 46 0.87 -2.26 -3.29
N THR A 47 0.69 -3.57 -3.19
CA THR A 47 0.37 -4.24 -1.94
C THR A 47 1.56 -4.20 -0.99
N LYS A 48 1.35 -3.71 0.23
CA LYS A 48 2.37 -3.66 1.28
C LYS A 48 2.18 -4.78 2.28
N ASP A 49 3.28 -5.24 2.84
CA ASP A 49 3.38 -6.30 3.85
C ASP A 49 2.97 -5.83 5.26
N THR A 50 3.15 -4.55 5.56
CA THR A 50 2.80 -3.96 6.86
C THR A 50 2.08 -2.61 6.72
N LEU A 51 1.31 -2.25 7.74
CA LEU A 51 0.66 -0.94 7.86
C LEU A 51 1.68 0.21 7.92
N ALA A 52 2.85 -0.03 8.53
CA ALA A 52 3.96 0.94 8.55
C ALA A 52 4.53 1.18 7.13
N SER A 53 4.73 0.11 6.34
CA SER A 53 5.15 0.21 4.94
C SER A 53 4.13 0.99 4.09
N ALA A 54 2.83 0.81 4.35
CA ALA A 54 1.75 1.55 3.70
C ALA A 54 1.80 3.05 4.05
N LYS A 55 1.97 3.39 5.32
CA LYS A 55 2.14 4.79 5.77
C LYS A 55 3.37 5.45 5.18
N LYS A 56 4.52 4.76 5.19
CA LYS A 56 5.76 5.25 4.58
C LYS A 56 5.57 5.52 3.09
N TYR A 57 4.87 4.64 2.38
CA TYR A 57 4.56 4.85 0.97
C TYR A 57 3.70 6.09 0.74
N ILE A 58 2.70 6.33 1.60
CA ILE A 58 1.90 7.55 1.56
C ILE A 58 2.77 8.78 1.80
N ASP A 59 3.67 8.73 2.77
CA ASP A 59 4.62 9.83 3.05
C ASP A 59 5.53 10.12 1.86
N ASP A 60 6.10 9.09 1.22
CA ASP A 60 6.94 9.21 0.02
C ASP A 60 6.14 9.70 -1.21
N THR A 61 4.84 9.38 -1.29
CA THR A 61 3.98 9.76 -2.42
C THR A 61 3.47 11.20 -2.29
N ILE A 62 3.13 11.62 -1.07
CA ILE A 62 2.68 13.00 -0.78
C ILE A 62 3.85 13.97 -0.81
N SER A 63 5.03 13.52 -0.37
CA SER A 63 6.23 14.36 -0.33
C SER A 63 7.16 13.94 -1.47
N PRO A 64 7.15 14.60 -2.65
CA PRO A 64 8.29 14.46 -3.54
C PRO A 64 9.55 14.86 -2.75
N PRO A 65 10.68 14.15 -2.91
CA PRO A 65 11.93 14.63 -2.37
C PRO A 65 12.14 16.07 -2.89
N PRO A 66 12.63 17.01 -2.06
CA PRO A 66 12.94 18.33 -2.55
C PRO A 66 13.85 18.18 -3.78
N PRO A 67 13.61 18.92 -4.87
CA PRO A 67 14.49 18.89 -6.02
C PRO A 67 15.92 19.12 -5.53
N PRO A 68 16.94 18.40 -6.07
CA PRO A 68 18.30 18.58 -5.63
C PRO A 68 18.65 20.07 -5.68
N ALA A 69 18.95 20.64 -4.51
CA ALA A 69 19.30 22.04 -4.38
C ALA A 69 20.57 22.28 -5.19
N GLY A 70 20.43 22.92 -6.36
CA GLY A 70 21.55 23.44 -7.14
C GLY A 70 21.92 22.63 -8.37
N ARG A 71 21.33 23.00 -9.51
CA ARG A 71 22.13 23.21 -10.73
C ARG A 71 21.77 24.58 -11.30
N PRO A 72 22.57 25.63 -11.07
CA PRO A 72 22.50 26.83 -11.88
C PRO A 72 22.93 26.47 -13.32
N PHE A 73 22.15 26.90 -14.30
CA PHE A 73 22.60 27.05 -15.69
C PHE A 73 23.35 28.37 -15.84
#